data_AF-A0A927P5Y6-F1
#
_entry.id   AF-A0A927P5Y6-F1
#
_cell.length_a   1.000
_cell.length_b   1.000
_cell.length_c   1.000
_cell.angle_alpha   90.00
_cell.angle_beta   90.00
_cell.angle_gamma   90.00
#
_symmetry.space_group_name_H-M   'P 1'
#
loop_
_entity.id
_entity.type
_entity.pdbx_description
1 polymer ?
#
loop_
_entity_poly.entity_id
_entity_poly.type
_entity_poly.pdbx_seq_one_letter_code
_entity_poly.pdbx_strand_id
1 'polypeptide(L)'
;MSCEPGEYATRLEMMEWAPSTIEGQDYIRFVEDTGAEFVGNYMRWAYFRKKTADGPFDLFSDVDSRIRHLDRIMKLVGAIGAANLLIGISNLRTAGLVNLLCAGLLGFAWHRLNLKKTRLQTERSLHE
;
A
#
# COMPACT_ATOMS: atom_id res chain seq x y z
N MET A 1 -0.97 14.06 22.70
CA MET A 1 -2.33 13.49 22.61
C MET A 1 -2.31 12.14 23.29
N SER A 2 -3.00 11.99 24.42
CA SER A 2 -3.23 10.69 25.04
C SER A 2 -4.39 10.05 24.28
N CYS A 3 -4.15 8.93 23.61
CA CYS A 3 -5.19 8.17 22.92
C CYS A 3 -5.37 6.86 23.67
N GLU A 4 -6.61 6.47 23.97
CA GLU A 4 -6.87 5.20 24.64
C GLU A 4 -6.68 4.04 23.64
N PRO A 5 -6.06 2.91 24.04
CA PRO A 5 -5.92 1.75 23.16
C PRO A 5 -7.28 1.29 22.60
N GLY A 6 -7.43 1.29 21.28
CA GLY A 6 -8.66 0.86 20.60
C GLY A 6 -9.66 1.98 20.25
N GLU A 7 -9.37 3.23 20.60
CA GLU A 7 -10.23 4.38 20.27
C GLU A 7 -10.30 4.68 18.76
N TYR A 8 -9.22 4.38 18.03
CA TYR A 8 -9.10 4.66 16.61
C TYR A 8 -8.75 3.42 15.79
N ALA A 9 -9.44 3.24 14.66
CA ALA A 9 -9.05 2.34 13.61
C ALA A 9 -8.13 3.09 12.64
N THR A 10 -6.86 2.69 12.56
CA THR A 10 -5.91 3.24 11.59
C THR A 10 -5.86 2.37 10.34
N ARG A 11 -5.75 3.01 9.18
CA ARG A 11 -5.55 2.37 7.89
C ARG A 11 -4.47 3.10 7.12
N LEU A 12 -3.68 2.32 6.41
CA LEU A 12 -2.61 2.78 5.54
C LEU A 12 -3.03 2.56 4.10
N GLU A 13 -2.92 3.60 3.28
CA GLU A 13 -3.13 3.51 1.84
C GLU A 13 -1.94 4.05 1.06
N MET A 14 -1.63 3.38 -0.05
CA MET A 14 -0.75 3.89 -1.09
C MET A 14 -1.60 4.59 -2.14
N MET A 15 -1.64 5.92 -2.10
CA MET A 15 -2.46 6.77 -2.96
C MET A 15 -1.98 6.75 -4.42
N GLU A 16 -2.88 7.07 -5.35
CA GLU A 16 -2.58 7.08 -6.79
C GLU A 16 -1.74 8.30 -7.12
N TRP A 17 -2.19 9.44 -6.60
CA TRP A 17 -1.50 10.72 -6.68
C TRP A 17 -0.87 11.05 -5.33
N ALA A 18 0.23 11.81 -5.35
CA ALA A 18 0.87 12.22 -4.11
C ALA A 18 -0.02 13.22 -3.36
N PRO A 19 -0.03 13.23 -2.01
CA PRO A 19 -0.76 14.22 -1.23
C PRO A 19 -0.41 15.67 -1.56
N SER A 20 0.73 15.92 -2.21
CA SER A 20 1.13 17.26 -2.66
C SER A 20 0.46 17.73 -3.96
N THR A 21 -0.25 16.86 -4.69
CA THR A 21 -0.96 17.24 -5.92
C THR A 21 -2.42 17.58 -5.63
N ILE A 22 -3.08 18.27 -6.57
CA ILE A 22 -4.49 18.66 -6.44
C ILE A 22 -5.37 17.41 -6.30
N GLU A 23 -5.14 16.40 -7.14
CA GLU A 23 -5.88 15.14 -7.13
C GLU A 23 -5.67 14.35 -5.83
N GLY A 24 -4.46 14.41 -5.27
CA GLY A 24 -4.17 13.80 -3.98
C GLY A 24 -4.90 14.49 -2.83
N GLN A 25 -4.98 15.82 -2.85
CA GLN A 25 -5.74 16.60 -1.87
C GLN A 25 -7.25 16.35 -1.98
N ASP A 26 -7.77 16.29 -3.21
CA ASP A 26 -9.18 15.97 -3.45
C ASP A 26 -9.54 14.57 -2.92
N TYR A 27 -8.64 13.59 -3.12
CA TYR A 27 -8.80 12.26 -2.54
C TYR A 27 -8.81 12.28 -1.01
N ILE A 28 -7.90 13.03 -0.38
CA ILE A 28 -7.84 13.15 1.09
C ILE A 28 -9.15 13.73 1.61
N ARG A 29 -9.65 14.82 1.03
CA ARG A 29 -10.93 15.44 1.42
C ARG A 29 -12.10 14.46 1.28
N PHE A 30 -12.14 13.72 0.18
CA PHE A 30 -13.16 12.69 -0.01
C PHE A 30 -13.13 11.62 1.09
N VAL A 31 -11.94 11.19 1.54
CA VAL A 31 -11.81 10.24 2.65
C VAL A 31 -12.22 10.90 3.97
N GLU A 32 -11.88 12.17 4.18
CA GLU A 32 -12.28 12.93 5.37
C GLU A 32 -13.80 13.11 5.49
N ASP A 33 -14.51 13.26 4.36
CA ASP A 33 -15.98 13.33 4.31
C ASP A 33 -16.65 12.04 4.85
N THR A 34 -15.92 10.92 4.94
CA THR A 34 -16.41 9.66 5.56
C THR A 34 -16.33 9.66 7.09
N GLY A 35 -15.84 10.75 7.69
CA GLY A 35 -15.54 10.87 9.13
C GLY A 35 -14.16 10.32 9.51
N ALA A 36 -13.29 10.06 8.53
CA ALA A 36 -11.89 9.74 8.79
C ALA A 36 -11.05 11.03 8.92
N GLU A 37 -9.92 10.92 9.60
CA GLU A 37 -8.96 12.01 9.79
C GLU A 37 -7.65 11.63 9.09
N PHE A 38 -7.10 12.54 8.29
CA PHE A 38 -5.76 12.39 7.74
C PHE A 38 -4.71 12.68 8.82
N VAL A 39 -3.90 11.67 9.15
CA VAL A 39 -2.86 11.76 10.19
C VAL A 39 -1.55 12.29 9.62
N GLY A 40 -1.26 11.93 8.36
CA GLY A 40 -0.04 12.30 7.67
C GLY A 40 0.31 11.33 6.56
N ASN A 41 1.35 11.64 5.80
CA ASN A 41 1.86 10.79 4.73
C ASN A 41 3.38 10.68 4.72
N TYR A 42 3.86 9.58 4.13
CA TYR A 42 5.23 9.42 3.69
C TYR A 42 5.24 9.10 2.20
N MET A 43 5.80 9.99 1.37
CA MET A 43 5.68 9.90 -0.09
C MET A 43 4.20 9.77 -0.48
N ARG A 44 3.81 8.65 -1.12
CA ARG A 44 2.43 8.35 -1.51
C ARG A 44 1.66 7.51 -0.48
N TRP A 45 2.29 7.15 0.63
CA TRP A 45 1.66 6.38 1.70
C TRP A 45 0.96 7.32 2.67
N ALA A 46 -0.36 7.33 2.68
CA ALA A 46 -1.18 8.14 3.57
C ALA A 46 -1.76 7.29 4.72
N TYR A 47 -1.74 7.88 5.91
CA TYR A 47 -2.32 7.30 7.12
C TYR A 47 -3.64 8.01 7.41
N PHE A 48 -4.70 7.22 7.50
CA PHE A 48 -6.01 7.67 7.90
C PHE A 48 -6.42 6.99 9.19
N ARG A 49 -7.11 7.71 10.06
CA ARG A 49 -7.71 7.13 11.27
C ARG A 49 -9.18 7.51 11.36
N LYS A 50 -10.01 6.62 11.89
CA LYS A 50 -11.41 6.92 12.21
C LYS A 50 -11.72 6.39 13.61
N LYS A 51 -12.56 7.09 14.37
CA LYS A 51 -12.97 6.60 15.70
C LYS A 51 -13.72 5.30 15.55
N THR A 52 -13.39 4.30 16.36
CA THR A 52 -14.06 2.99 16.33
C THR A 52 -15.53 3.08 16.74
N ALA A 53 -15.88 4.09 17.53
CA ALA A 53 -17.27 4.43 17.90
C ALA A 53 -18.14 4.82 16.70
N ASP A 54 -17.55 5.35 15.62
CA ASP A 54 -18.27 5.84 14.44
C ASP A 54 -18.48 4.74 13.37
N GLY A 55 -18.21 3.49 13.73
CA GLY A 55 -18.40 2.30 12.88
C GLY A 55 -17.13 1.75 12.24
N PRO A 56 -17.24 0.67 11.44
CA PRO A 56 -16.10 0.06 10.77
C PRO A 56 -15.45 1.04 9.79
N PHE A 57 -14.12 1.00 9.73
CA PHE A 57 -13.34 1.82 8.82
C PHE A 57 -12.66 0.96 7.75
N ASP A 58 -13.28 0.93 6.57
CA ASP A 58 -12.76 0.30 5.37
C ASP A 58 -12.61 1.35 4.27
N LEU A 59 -11.39 1.61 3.82
CA LEU A 59 -11.13 2.55 2.71
C LEU A 59 -11.57 1.99 1.35
N PHE A 60 -11.67 0.68 1.23
CA PHE A 60 -12.00 0.02 -0.02
C PHE A 60 -13.35 -0.66 0.11
N SER A 61 -14.39 -0.04 -0.46
CA SER A 61 -15.73 -0.62 -0.53
C SER A 61 -15.80 -1.75 -1.55
N ASP A 62 -14.98 -1.70 -2.60
CA ASP A 62 -15.01 -2.66 -3.72
C ASP A 62 -13.71 -3.47 -3.86
N VAL A 63 -13.87 -4.70 -4.36
CA VAL A 63 -12.76 -5.63 -4.65
C VAL A 63 -11.82 -5.03 -5.71
N ASP A 64 -12.34 -4.26 -6.67
CA ASP A 64 -11.52 -3.66 -7.72
C ASP A 64 -10.57 -2.58 -7.18
N SER A 65 -11.00 -1.77 -6.22
CA SER A 65 -10.15 -0.80 -5.53
C SER A 65 -9.04 -1.49 -4.75
N ARG A 66 -9.33 -2.63 -4.10
CA ARG A 66 -8.30 -3.45 -3.44
C ARG A 66 -7.29 -4.00 -4.44
N ILE A 67 -7.75 -4.45 -5.61
CA ILE A 67 -6.88 -4.94 -6.68
C ILE A 67 -6.00 -3.81 -7.22
N ARG A 68 -6.57 -2.64 -7.54
CA ARG A 68 -5.80 -1.46 -8.00
C ARG A 68 -4.78 -1.01 -6.96
N HIS A 69 -5.14 -1.05 -5.68
CA HIS A 69 -4.23 -0.76 -4.59
C HIS A 69 -3.07 -1.77 -4.52
N LEU A 70 -3.35 -3.07 -4.59
CA LEU A 70 -2.31 -4.10 -4.65
C LEU A 70 -1.39 -3.93 -5.88
N ASP A 71 -1.95 -3.55 -7.04
CA ASP A 71 -1.16 -3.29 -8.24
C ASP A 71 -0.18 -2.13 -8.09
N ARG A 72 -0.59 -1.04 -7.41
CA ARG A 72 0.31 0.08 -7.10
C ARG A 72 1.47 -0.38 -6.21
N ILE A 73 1.19 -1.17 -5.18
CA ILE A 73 2.21 -1.72 -4.28
C ILE A 73 3.15 -2.66 -5.05
N MET A 74 2.62 -3.56 -5.86
CA MET A 74 3.42 -4.52 -6.63
C MET A 74 4.34 -3.83 -7.64
N LYS A 75 3.88 -2.75 -8.29
CA LYS A 75 4.73 -1.93 -9.18
C LYS A 75 5.90 -1.32 -8.42
N LEU A 76 5.65 -0.76 -7.23
CA LEU A 76 6.72 -0.19 -6.40
C LEU A 76 7.71 -1.25 -5.92
N VAL A 77 7.22 -2.36 -5.37
CA VAL A 77 8.06 -3.48 -4.91
C VAL A 77 8.87 -4.05 -6.06
N GLY A 78 8.27 -4.23 -7.24
CA GLY A 78 8.95 -4.69 -8.44
C GLY A 78 10.05 -3.72 -8.90
N ALA A 79 9.78 -2.42 -8.91
CA ALA A 79 10.77 -1.41 -9.27
C ALA A 79 11.97 -1.39 -8.31
N ILE A 80 11.72 -1.43 -6.99
CA ILE A 80 12.78 -1.49 -5.97
C ILE A 80 13.56 -2.80 -6.09
N GLY A 81 12.88 -3.92 -6.30
CA GLY A 81 13.50 -5.24 -6.48
C GLY A 81 14.39 -5.29 -7.71
N ALA A 82 13.93 -4.74 -8.85
CA ALA A 82 14.70 -4.66 -10.08
C ALA A 82 15.95 -3.78 -9.91
N ALA A 83 15.83 -2.62 -9.25
CA ALA A 83 16.97 -1.76 -8.95
C ALA A 83 18.01 -2.49 -8.07
N ASN A 84 17.57 -3.18 -7.01
CA ASN A 84 18.45 -3.98 -6.16
C ASN A 84 19.14 -5.11 -6.93
N LEU A 85 18.43 -5.78 -7.84
CA LEU A 85 19.01 -6.83 -8.67
C LEU A 85 20.10 -6.29 -9.59
N LEU A 86 19.85 -5.17 -10.29
CA LEU A 86 20.81 -4.53 -11.19
C LEU A 86 22.07 -4.04 -10.44
N ILE A 87 21.89 -3.41 -9.29
CA ILE A 87 23.00 -2.95 -8.45
C ILE A 87 23.78 -4.16 -7.90
N GLY A 88 23.07 -5.20 -7.49
CA GLY A 88 23.64 -6.43 -6.97
C GLY A 88 24.54 -7.17 -7.96
N ILE A 89 24.05 -7.32 -9.20
CA ILE A 89 24.81 -7.97 -10.30
C ILE A 89 26.02 -7.12 -10.70
N SER A 90 25.84 -5.80 -10.82
CA SER A 90 26.93 -4.91 -11.25
C SER A 90 28.04 -4.74 -10.21
N ASN A 91 27.75 -4.89 -8.91
CA ASN A 91 28.70 -4.68 -7.81
C ASN A 91 28.89 -5.91 -6.92
N LEU A 92 29.08 -7.09 -7.53
CA LEU A 92 29.13 -8.38 -6.80
C LEU A 92 30.24 -8.47 -5.75
N ARG A 93 31.30 -7.65 -5.86
CA ARG A 93 32.49 -7.70 -4.99
C ARG A 93 32.38 -6.91 -3.67
N THR A 94 31.37 -6.05 -3.51
CA THR A 94 31.18 -5.24 -2.30
C THR A 94 29.84 -5.59 -1.65
N ALA A 95 28.89 -4.66 -1.63
CA ALA A 95 27.55 -4.84 -1.09
C ALA A 95 26.60 -5.57 -2.07
N GLY A 96 27.11 -6.08 -3.20
CA GLY A 96 26.28 -6.73 -4.23
C GLY A 96 25.49 -7.93 -3.69
N LEU A 97 26.09 -8.74 -2.82
CA LEU A 97 25.40 -9.87 -2.17
C LEU A 97 24.22 -9.40 -1.31
N VAL A 98 24.36 -8.28 -0.57
CA VAL A 98 23.28 -7.71 0.23
C VAL A 98 22.13 -7.24 -0.66
N ASN A 99 22.44 -6.56 -1.77
CA ASN A 99 21.43 -6.12 -2.74
C ASN A 99 20.72 -7.32 -3.42
N LEU A 100 21.44 -8.40 -3.72
CA LEU A 100 20.84 -9.63 -4.25
C LEU A 100 19.91 -10.31 -3.24
N LEU A 101 20.31 -10.36 -1.97
CA LEU A 101 19.45 -10.88 -0.90
C LEU A 101 18.19 -10.01 -0.74
N CYS A 102 18.33 -8.67 -0.75
CA CYS A 102 17.21 -7.75 -0.74
C CYS A 102 16.28 -7.96 -1.94
N ALA A 103 16.83 -8.12 -3.15
CA ALA A 103 16.06 -8.41 -4.35
C ALA A 103 15.30 -9.75 -4.23
N GLY A 104 15.92 -10.78 -3.65
CA GLY A 104 15.27 -12.06 -3.37
C GLY A 104 14.09 -11.94 -2.41
N LEU A 105 14.25 -11.20 -1.31
CA LEU A 105 13.19 -10.93 -0.34
C LEU A 105 12.03 -10.13 -0.96
N LEU A 106 12.35 -9.12 -1.77
CA LEU A 106 11.36 -8.33 -2.50
C LEU A 106 10.63 -9.17 -3.55
N GLY A 107 11.33 -10.08 -4.23
CA GLY A 107 10.73 -11.05 -5.15
C GLY A 107 9.76 -12.01 -4.45
N PHE A 108 10.12 -12.51 -3.27
CA PHE A 108 9.21 -13.33 -2.45
C PHE A 108 7.98 -12.54 -2.00
N ALA A 109 8.17 -11.30 -1.54
CA ALA A 109 7.07 -10.40 -1.17
C ALA A 109 6.15 -10.13 -2.36
N TRP A 110 6.71 -9.85 -3.55
CA TRP A 110 5.96 -9.65 -4.78
C TRP A 110 5.16 -10.90 -5.18
N HIS A 111 5.76 -12.09 -5.07
CA HIS A 111 5.07 -13.35 -5.32
C HIS A 111 3.87 -13.53 -4.37
N ARG A 112 4.04 -13.28 -3.07
CA ARG A 112 2.96 -13.35 -2.07
C ARG A 112 1.83 -12.35 -2.37
N LEU A 113 2.17 -11.13 -2.80
CA LEU A 113 1.19 -10.12 -3.20
C LEU A 113 0.40 -10.56 -4.45
N ASN A 114 1.07 -11.14 -5.44
CA ASN A 114 0.40 -11.69 -6.63
C ASN A 114 -0.57 -12.81 -6.28
N LEU A 115 -0.20 -13.74 -5.41
CA LEU A 115 -1.12 -14.80 -4.96
C LEU A 115 -2.38 -14.21 -4.30
N LYS A 116 -2.22 -13.17 -3.48
CA LYS A 116 -3.35 -12.45 -2.86
C LYS A 116 -4.22 -11.78 -3.91
N LYS A 117 -3.62 -11.13 -4.92
CA LYS A 117 -4.36 -10.52 -6.03
C LYS A 117 -5.15 -11.58 -6.82
N THR A 118 -4.51 -12.67 -7.21
CA THR A 118 -5.17 -13.75 -7.97
C THR A 118 -6.35 -14.33 -7.19
N ARG A 119 -6.21 -14.55 -5.87
CA ARG A 119 -7.33 -15.01 -5.03
C ARG A 119 -8.52 -14.05 -5.09
N LEU A 120 -8.27 -12.74 -4.95
CA LEU A 120 -9.33 -11.72 -5.02
C LEU A 120 -10.00 -11.67 -6.40
N GLN A 121 -9.24 -11.88 -7.48
CA GLN A 121 -9.78 -11.97 -8.84
C GLN A 121 -10.64 -13.23 -9.02
N THR A 122 -10.24 -14.35 -8.43
CA THR A 122 -11.04 -15.59 -8.42
C THR A 122 -12.34 -15.40 -7.63
N GLU A 123 -12.28 -14.84 -6.41
CA GLU A 123 -13.47 -14.52 -5.61
C GLU A 123 -14.45 -13.62 -6.38
N ARG A 124 -13.93 -12.60 -7.08
CA ARG A 124 -14.73 -11.76 -7.97
C ARG A 124 -15.45 -12.57 -9.05
N SER A 125 -14.73 -13.42 -9.79
CA SER A 125 -15.31 -14.22 -10.88
C SER A 125 -16.38 -15.24 -10.45
N LEU A 126 -16.47 -15.53 -9.14
CA LEU A 126 -17.50 -16.43 -8.59
C LEU A 126 -18.79 -15.69 -8.20
N HIS A 127 -18.73 -14.36 -8.08
CA HIS A 127 -19.85 -13.50 -7.66
C HIS A 127 -20.43 -12.67 -8.81
N GLU A 128 -19.84 -12.77 -10.01
CA GLU A 128 -20.38 -12.27 -11.29
C GLU A 128 -21.18 -13.38 -12.00
#